data_AF-A0AAU1X5K2-F1
#
_entry.id   AF-A0AAU1X5K2-F1
#
_cell.length_a   1.000
_cell.length_b   1.000
_cell.length_c   1.000
_cell.angle_alpha   90.00
_cell.angle_beta   90.00
_cell.angle_gamma   90.00
#
_symmetry.space_group_name_H-M   'P 1'
#
loop_
_entity.id
_entity.type
_entity.pdbx_description
1 polymer ?
#
loop_
_entity_poly.entity_id
_entity_poly.type
_entity_poly.pdbx_seq_one_letter_code
_entity_poly.pdbx_strand_id
1 'polypeptide(L)'
;MELSDPAASRAVLIGVHSYRALAALPAVENNLRGLSGLFMDESVWGLTGENCTVLLQPGSAAEVLDTIEKASRQATDTLVVYFAGHGLIDPYSDELYLALTDSPAEGRLDRSLRFEDLRRVLIGRSVRCPRRVLILDCCWSGRALAGGMAGRQDVAKRARVRDACVLTATDGTQQAWAPIGEPYTAFTGELVRVLSEGVDVDSSLLDMEILYQALLLGLEAKRRPLPQQRNMNMSGRICLARNRKRLHEATLSVSPREYRQVRADVGQMASLRRIVAAHLQRLLFFHSR
;
A
#
# COMPACT_ATOMS: atom_id res chain seq x y z
N MET A 1 16.38 7.47 -8.11
CA MET A 1 15.24 6.72 -7.53
C MET A 1 14.03 7.60 -7.72
N GLU A 2 12.96 7.07 -8.30
CA GLU A 2 11.76 7.85 -8.63
C GLU A 2 10.55 7.24 -7.94
N LEU A 3 9.63 8.10 -7.52
CA LEU A 3 8.34 7.67 -7.00
C LEU A 3 7.53 7.04 -8.14
N SER A 4 6.81 5.95 -7.84
CA SER A 4 5.81 5.39 -8.75
C SER A 4 4.81 6.46 -9.16
N ASP A 5 4.62 6.68 -10.46
CA ASP A 5 3.76 7.75 -11.00
C ASP A 5 2.30 7.54 -10.54
N PRO A 6 1.73 8.45 -9.73
CA PRO A 6 0.38 8.27 -9.20
C PRO A 6 -0.72 8.26 -10.27
N ALA A 7 -0.51 8.93 -11.40
CA ALA A 7 -1.49 8.98 -12.49
C ALA A 7 -1.52 7.65 -13.28
N ALA A 8 -0.35 7.03 -13.44
CA ALA A 8 -0.14 5.77 -14.15
C ALA A 8 -0.21 4.53 -13.24
N SER A 9 -0.37 4.71 -11.92
CA SER A 9 -0.43 3.64 -10.94
C SER A 9 -1.86 3.33 -10.49
N ARG A 10 -2.10 2.10 -10.02
CA ARG A 10 -3.37 1.68 -9.41
C ARG A 10 -3.12 0.96 -8.10
N ALA A 11 -3.99 1.18 -7.13
CA ALA A 11 -4.06 0.40 -5.89
C ALA A 11 -5.42 -0.26 -5.76
N VAL A 12 -5.44 -1.52 -5.35
CA VAL A 12 -6.65 -2.27 -4.98
C VAL A 12 -6.48 -2.77 -3.54
N LEU A 13 -7.26 -2.23 -2.62
CA LEU A 13 -7.23 -2.57 -1.20
C LEU A 13 -8.46 -3.42 -0.86
N ILE A 14 -8.24 -4.70 -0.57
CA ILE A 14 -9.30 -5.67 -0.27
C ILE A 14 -9.26 -6.00 1.21
N GLY A 15 -10.40 -5.96 1.89
CA GLY A 15 -10.47 -6.30 3.30
C GLY A 15 -11.75 -7.04 3.66
N VAL A 16 -11.60 -8.11 4.43
CA VAL A 16 -12.72 -8.88 4.99
C VAL A 16 -12.61 -8.82 6.52
N HIS A 17 -13.58 -8.15 7.15
CA HIS A 17 -13.59 -7.85 8.59
C HIS A 17 -14.70 -8.58 9.34
N SER A 18 -15.71 -9.10 8.64
CA SER A 18 -16.81 -9.88 9.24
C SER A 18 -17.04 -11.17 8.45
N TYR A 19 -17.25 -12.26 9.17
CA TYR A 19 -17.34 -13.61 8.63
C TYR A 19 -18.54 -14.33 9.24
N ARG A 20 -19.19 -15.21 8.46
CA ARG A 20 -20.28 -16.05 9.00
C ARG A 20 -19.79 -17.20 9.86
N ALA A 21 -18.65 -17.78 9.50
CA ALA A 21 -18.13 -19.00 10.13
C ALA A 21 -16.73 -18.82 10.76
N LEU A 22 -16.08 -17.67 10.58
CA LEU A 22 -14.75 -17.37 11.14
C LEU A 22 -14.85 -16.23 12.15
N ALA A 23 -13.80 -16.03 12.94
CA ALA A 23 -13.73 -14.91 13.87
C ALA A 23 -13.67 -13.56 13.12
N ALA A 24 -14.41 -12.56 13.60
CA ALA A 24 -14.38 -11.21 13.03
C ALA A 24 -13.01 -10.53 13.25
N LEU A 25 -12.65 -9.66 12.32
CA LEU A 25 -11.42 -8.85 12.32
C LEU A 25 -11.77 -7.36 12.11
N PRO A 26 -12.47 -6.70 13.05
CA PRO A 26 -12.99 -5.35 12.86
C PRO A 26 -11.91 -4.30 12.50
N ALA A 27 -10.67 -4.50 12.96
CA ALA A 27 -9.54 -3.64 12.61
C ALA A 27 -9.23 -3.58 11.10
N VAL A 28 -9.66 -4.58 10.32
CA VAL A 28 -9.47 -4.60 8.85
C VAL A 28 -10.22 -3.45 8.16
N GLU A 29 -11.36 -3.02 8.66
CA GLU A 29 -12.05 -1.84 8.10
C GLU A 29 -11.19 -0.58 8.24
N ASN A 30 -10.60 -0.38 9.42
CA ASN A 30 -9.71 0.74 9.69
C ASN A 30 -8.41 0.64 8.89
N ASN A 31 -7.88 -0.57 8.67
CA ASN A 31 -6.71 -0.78 7.81
C ASN A 31 -6.94 -0.19 6.42
N LEU A 32 -8.06 -0.54 5.78
CA LEU A 32 -8.38 -0.04 4.44
C LEU A 32 -8.52 1.48 4.44
N ARG A 33 -9.24 2.05 5.42
CA ARG A 33 -9.44 3.50 5.53
C ARG A 33 -8.11 4.25 5.73
N GLY A 34 -7.24 3.75 6.61
CA GLY A 34 -5.94 4.34 6.89
C GLY A 34 -5.01 4.27 5.68
N LEU A 35 -4.91 3.10 5.05
CA LEU A 35 -4.06 2.92 3.87
C LEU A 35 -4.57 3.67 2.64
N SER A 36 -5.88 3.68 2.39
CA SER A 36 -6.44 4.45 1.27
C SER A 36 -6.19 5.95 1.45
N GLY A 37 -6.38 6.46 2.67
CA GLY A 37 -6.08 7.86 3.00
C GLY A 37 -4.63 8.22 2.73
N LEU A 38 -3.69 7.37 3.18
CA LEU A 38 -2.26 7.58 2.94
C LEU A 38 -1.87 7.44 1.47
N PHE A 39 -2.41 6.47 0.75
CA PHE A 39 -2.09 6.31 -0.68
C PHE A 39 -2.61 7.49 -1.52
N MET A 40 -3.72 8.10 -1.13
CA MET A 40 -4.25 9.29 -1.81
C MET A 40 -3.58 10.61 -1.37
N ASP A 41 -2.86 10.61 -0.26
CA ASP A 41 -2.18 11.82 0.24
C ASP A 41 -0.97 12.18 -0.64
N GLU A 42 -0.95 13.41 -1.17
CA GLU A 42 0.11 13.92 -2.04
C GLU A 42 1.50 13.93 -1.37
N SER A 43 1.55 14.07 -0.05
CA SER A 43 2.80 14.02 0.70
C SER A 43 3.30 12.59 0.96
N VAL A 44 2.53 11.56 0.60
CA VAL A 44 2.92 10.15 0.64
C VAL A 44 3.06 9.65 -0.80
N TRP A 45 1.96 9.35 -1.48
CA TRP A 45 1.97 8.85 -2.86
C TRP A 45 1.24 9.80 -3.79
N GLY A 46 -0.04 10.10 -3.50
CA GLY A 46 -0.86 11.04 -4.26
C GLY A 46 -1.73 10.39 -5.33
N LEU A 47 -2.19 9.15 -5.11
CA LEU A 47 -3.18 8.53 -5.99
C LEU A 47 -4.48 9.35 -5.98
N THR A 48 -5.12 9.48 -7.14
CA THR A 48 -6.49 9.99 -7.17
C THR A 48 -7.45 8.93 -6.63
N GLY A 49 -8.66 9.34 -6.22
CA GLY A 49 -9.70 8.40 -5.78
C GLY A 49 -10.06 7.36 -6.85
N GLU A 50 -9.99 7.73 -8.14
CA GLU A 50 -10.20 6.79 -9.26
C GLU A 50 -9.09 5.75 -9.42
N ASN A 51 -7.90 6.04 -8.87
CA ASN A 51 -6.73 5.16 -8.95
C ASN A 51 -6.53 4.31 -7.67
N CYS A 52 -7.35 4.51 -6.65
CA CYS A 52 -7.31 3.77 -5.38
C CYS A 52 -8.68 3.12 -5.10
N THR A 53 -8.84 1.86 -5.50
CA THR A 53 -10.07 1.10 -5.30
C THR A 53 -10.05 0.40 -3.94
N VAL A 54 -11.07 0.61 -3.12
CA VAL A 54 -11.27 -0.08 -1.85
C VAL A 54 -12.44 -1.06 -1.99
N LEU A 55 -12.18 -2.34 -1.70
CA LEU A 55 -13.15 -3.42 -1.73
C LEU A 55 -13.32 -4.00 -0.31
N LEU A 56 -14.26 -3.44 0.44
CA LEU A 56 -14.60 -3.85 1.79
C LEU A 56 -15.71 -4.92 1.74
N GLN A 57 -15.49 -6.07 2.38
CA GLN A 57 -16.43 -7.21 2.40
C GLN A 57 -16.88 -7.67 1.00
N PRO A 58 -15.95 -8.00 0.08
CA PRO A 58 -16.31 -8.56 -1.22
C PRO A 58 -17.28 -9.74 -1.08
N GLY A 59 -18.28 -9.78 -1.96
CA GLY A 59 -19.30 -10.82 -2.01
C GLY A 59 -18.82 -12.11 -2.68
N SER A 60 -17.76 -12.07 -3.49
CA SER A 60 -17.25 -13.27 -4.17
C SER A 60 -15.78 -13.18 -4.57
N ALA A 61 -15.17 -14.35 -4.85
CA ALA A 61 -13.83 -14.41 -5.42
C ALA A 61 -13.76 -13.78 -6.81
N ALA A 62 -14.82 -13.95 -7.62
CA ALA A 62 -14.91 -13.36 -8.95
C ALA A 62 -14.84 -11.82 -8.89
N GLU A 63 -15.60 -11.20 -7.97
CA GLU A 63 -15.57 -9.74 -7.77
C GLU A 63 -14.16 -9.23 -7.44
N VAL A 64 -13.43 -9.93 -6.58
CA VAL A 64 -12.03 -9.58 -6.24
C VAL A 64 -11.14 -9.68 -7.48
N LEU A 65 -11.21 -10.81 -8.19
CA LEU A 65 -10.38 -11.07 -9.36
C LEU A 65 -10.66 -10.08 -10.50
N ASP A 66 -11.93 -9.81 -10.80
CA ASP A 66 -12.37 -8.85 -11.82
C ASP A 66 -11.90 -7.43 -11.48
N THR A 67 -11.96 -7.05 -10.21
CA THR A 67 -11.48 -5.74 -9.74
C THR A 67 -9.97 -5.60 -9.93
N ILE A 68 -9.20 -6.62 -9.54
CA ILE A 68 -7.74 -6.63 -9.73
C ILE A 68 -7.41 -6.62 -11.23
N GLU A 69 -8.14 -7.39 -12.05
CA GLU A 69 -7.89 -7.45 -13.49
C GLU A 69 -8.21 -6.12 -14.18
N LYS A 70 -9.30 -5.44 -13.78
CA LYS A 70 -9.61 -4.09 -14.27
C LYS A 70 -8.47 -3.11 -13.94
N ALA A 71 -8.00 -3.12 -12.69
CA ALA A 71 -6.90 -2.25 -12.26
C ALA A 71 -5.59 -2.59 -13.00
N SER A 72 -5.31 -3.87 -13.25
CA SER A 72 -4.08 -4.31 -13.92
C SER A 72 -4.02 -3.92 -15.40
N ARG A 73 -5.17 -3.83 -16.07
CA ARG A 73 -5.28 -3.31 -17.45
C ARG A 73 -5.06 -1.79 -17.53
N GLN A 74 -5.35 -1.06 -16.45
CA GLN A 74 -5.28 0.40 -16.37
C GLN A 74 -3.93 0.90 -15.85
N ALA A 75 -3.27 0.15 -14.98
CA ALA A 75 -1.95 0.49 -14.47
C ALA A 75 -0.89 0.35 -15.57
N THR A 76 -0.15 1.42 -15.83
CA THR A 76 0.97 1.45 -16.77
C THR A 76 2.32 1.64 -16.06
N ASP A 77 2.33 2.11 -14.82
CA ASP A 77 3.54 2.27 -14.00
C ASP A 77 3.63 1.23 -12.88
N THR A 78 2.73 1.30 -11.90
CA THR A 78 2.75 0.42 -10.71
C THR A 78 1.35 -0.08 -10.35
N LEU A 79 1.22 -1.37 -10.06
CA LEU A 79 0.02 -1.97 -9.47
C LEU A 79 0.31 -2.42 -8.03
N VAL A 80 -0.46 -1.94 -7.07
CA VAL A 80 -0.44 -2.41 -5.68
C VAL A 80 -1.74 -3.16 -5.39
N VAL A 81 -1.64 -4.40 -4.93
CA VAL A 81 -2.76 -5.16 -4.39
C VAL A 81 -2.50 -5.41 -2.91
N TYR A 82 -3.42 -4.98 -2.07
CA TYR A 82 -3.40 -5.24 -0.63
C TYR A 82 -4.59 -6.14 -0.29
N PHE A 83 -4.36 -7.18 0.51
CA PHE A 83 -5.40 -8.00 1.07
C PHE A 83 -5.24 -8.11 2.59
N ALA A 84 -6.34 -7.91 3.34
CA ALA A 84 -6.40 -8.17 4.77
C ALA A 84 -7.62 -9.03 5.16
N GLY A 85 -7.36 -10.03 6.01
CA GLY A 85 -8.36 -11.00 6.45
C GLY A 85 -7.74 -12.31 6.92
N HIS A 86 -8.54 -13.38 7.00
CA HIS A 86 -8.02 -14.72 7.24
C HIS A 86 -7.43 -15.34 5.97
N GLY A 87 -6.32 -16.05 6.12
CA GLY A 87 -5.77 -16.99 5.14
C GLY A 87 -6.02 -18.42 5.62
N LEU A 88 -6.53 -19.25 4.72
CA LEU A 88 -6.90 -20.65 4.95
C LEU A 88 -5.96 -21.55 4.15
N ILE A 89 -5.62 -22.72 4.70
CA ILE A 89 -4.90 -23.75 3.95
C ILE A 89 -5.83 -24.89 3.65
N ASP A 90 -5.85 -25.27 2.37
CA ASP A 90 -6.50 -26.51 1.97
C ASP A 90 -5.70 -27.71 2.52
N PRO A 91 -6.31 -28.59 3.32
CA PRO A 91 -5.59 -29.67 3.99
C PRO A 91 -5.09 -30.77 3.04
N TYR A 92 -5.58 -30.82 1.79
CA TYR A 92 -5.22 -31.84 0.81
C TYR A 92 -4.13 -31.38 -0.14
N SER A 93 -4.19 -30.12 -0.58
CA SER A 93 -3.29 -29.54 -1.57
C SER A 93 -2.21 -28.64 -0.98
N ASP A 94 -2.32 -28.28 0.31
CA ASP A 94 -1.45 -27.30 1.01
C ASP A 94 -1.47 -25.90 0.36
N GLU A 95 -2.49 -25.63 -0.47
CA GLU A 95 -2.67 -24.36 -1.16
C GLU A 95 -3.27 -23.28 -0.27
N LEU A 96 -2.82 -22.03 -0.46
CA LEU A 96 -3.38 -20.87 0.20
C LEU A 96 -4.70 -20.44 -0.45
N TYR A 97 -5.68 -20.17 0.41
CA TYR A 97 -6.91 -19.48 0.10
C TYR A 97 -7.04 -18.23 0.98
N LEU A 98 -7.54 -17.15 0.41
CA LEU A 98 -7.89 -15.91 1.11
C LEU A 98 -9.37 -15.98 1.47
N ALA A 99 -9.68 -15.90 2.77
CA ALA A 99 -11.04 -16.06 3.27
C ALA A 99 -11.90 -14.85 2.91
N LEU A 100 -13.09 -15.12 2.40
CA LEU A 100 -14.17 -14.15 2.16
C LEU A 100 -15.28 -14.35 3.19
N THR A 101 -16.31 -13.49 3.16
CA THR A 101 -17.40 -13.45 4.15
C THR A 101 -18.04 -14.82 4.43
N ASP A 102 -18.25 -15.61 3.38
CA ASP A 102 -18.91 -16.92 3.44
C ASP A 102 -17.94 -18.10 3.48
N SER A 103 -16.63 -17.85 3.59
CA SER A 103 -15.64 -18.92 3.74
C SER A 103 -15.97 -19.80 4.95
N PRO A 104 -16.00 -21.13 4.78
CA PRO A 104 -16.32 -22.02 5.88
C PRO A 104 -15.14 -22.15 6.86
N ALA A 105 -15.45 -22.51 8.11
CA ALA A 105 -14.43 -22.91 9.08
C ALA A 105 -13.80 -24.28 8.77
N GLU A 106 -14.58 -25.17 8.12
CA GLU A 106 -14.19 -26.53 7.76
C GLU A 106 -14.82 -26.96 6.43
N GLY A 107 -14.17 -27.90 5.73
CA GLY A 107 -14.67 -28.45 4.47
C GLY A 107 -14.15 -27.73 3.23
N ARG A 108 -14.95 -27.71 2.16
CA ARG A 108 -14.54 -27.22 0.84
C ARG A 108 -14.36 -25.69 0.84
N LEU A 109 -13.24 -25.21 0.34
CA LEU A 109 -12.89 -23.78 0.29
C LEU A 109 -13.41 -23.06 -0.97
N ASP A 110 -14.50 -23.54 -1.58
CA ASP A 110 -15.07 -22.98 -2.82
C ASP A 110 -15.66 -21.57 -2.67
N ARG A 111 -15.93 -21.15 -1.44
CA ARG A 111 -16.37 -19.78 -1.11
C ARG A 111 -15.23 -18.87 -0.68
N SER A 112 -14.00 -19.34 -0.78
CA SER A 112 -12.78 -18.58 -0.52
C SER A 112 -12.09 -18.24 -1.84
N LEU A 113 -11.22 -17.23 -1.85
CA LEU A 113 -10.43 -16.89 -3.02
C LEU A 113 -9.15 -17.72 -3.03
N ARG A 114 -8.98 -18.60 -4.02
CA ARG A 114 -7.71 -19.33 -4.20
C ARG A 114 -6.60 -18.34 -4.55
N PHE A 115 -5.49 -18.40 -3.80
CA PHE A 115 -4.37 -17.48 -4.00
C PHE A 115 -3.74 -17.60 -5.40
N GLU A 116 -3.69 -18.82 -5.93
CA GLU A 116 -3.18 -19.10 -7.29
C GLU A 116 -3.95 -18.34 -8.37
N ASP A 117 -5.26 -18.14 -8.21
CA ASP A 117 -6.07 -17.40 -9.18
C ASP A 117 -5.74 -15.90 -9.14
N LEU A 118 -5.57 -15.33 -7.93
CA LEU A 118 -5.07 -13.95 -7.76
C LEU A 118 -3.68 -13.80 -8.40
N ARG A 119 -2.78 -14.75 -8.14
CA ARG A 119 -1.43 -14.76 -8.71
C ARG A 119 -1.47 -14.76 -10.23
N ARG A 120 -2.33 -15.58 -10.85
CA ARG A 120 -2.51 -15.64 -12.31
C ARG A 120 -2.96 -14.32 -12.89
N VAL A 121 -3.86 -13.60 -12.22
CA VAL A 121 -4.25 -12.24 -12.63
C VAL A 121 -3.04 -11.30 -12.59
N LEU A 122 -2.22 -11.37 -11.54
CA LEU A 122 -1.04 -10.51 -11.39
C LEU A 122 0.09 -10.79 -12.39
N ILE A 123 0.23 -12.02 -12.90
CA ILE A 123 1.25 -12.36 -13.92
C ILE A 123 0.68 -12.48 -15.33
N GLY A 124 -0.63 -12.26 -15.49
CA GLY A 124 -1.35 -12.42 -16.74
C GLY A 124 -0.89 -11.44 -17.81
N ARG A 125 -1.20 -11.77 -19.07
CA ARG A 125 -0.89 -10.92 -20.24
C ARG A 125 -1.63 -9.57 -20.23
N SER A 126 -2.70 -9.46 -19.45
CA SER A 126 -3.46 -8.23 -19.26
C SER A 126 -2.70 -7.17 -18.46
N VAL A 127 -1.69 -7.57 -17.68
CA VAL A 127 -0.92 -6.65 -16.85
C VAL A 127 0.11 -5.91 -17.69
N ARG A 128 -0.07 -4.60 -17.83
CA ARG A 128 0.80 -3.74 -18.64
C ARG A 128 1.91 -3.07 -17.83
N CYS A 129 1.73 -2.95 -16.52
CA CYS A 129 2.70 -2.27 -15.67
C CYS A 129 3.96 -3.11 -15.41
N PRO A 130 5.14 -2.47 -15.37
CA PRO A 130 6.41 -3.12 -15.05
C PRO A 130 6.56 -3.41 -13.54
N ARG A 131 5.88 -2.66 -12.67
CA ARG A 131 6.00 -2.79 -11.21
C ARG A 131 4.71 -3.32 -10.59
N ARG A 132 4.84 -4.37 -9.78
CA ARG A 132 3.72 -5.06 -9.13
C ARG A 132 4.08 -5.29 -7.67
N VAL A 133 3.17 -4.92 -6.77
CA VAL A 133 3.33 -5.13 -5.34
C VAL A 133 2.11 -5.86 -4.82
N LEU A 134 2.35 -6.93 -4.09
CA LEU A 134 1.33 -7.67 -3.37
C LEU A 134 1.63 -7.60 -1.87
N ILE A 135 0.72 -7.02 -1.11
CA ILE A 135 0.80 -6.90 0.34
C ILE A 135 -0.28 -7.80 0.95
N LEU A 136 0.13 -8.80 1.72
CA LEU A 136 -0.77 -9.73 2.38
C LEU A 136 -0.71 -9.53 3.90
N ASP A 137 -1.73 -8.88 4.44
CA ASP A 137 -2.00 -8.81 5.87
C ASP A 137 -3.03 -9.85 6.28
N CYS A 138 -2.67 -11.11 6.05
CA CYS A 138 -3.52 -12.23 6.41
C CYS A 138 -2.84 -13.17 7.41
N CYS A 139 -3.63 -13.61 8.39
CA CYS A 139 -3.23 -14.72 9.25
C CYS A 139 -3.15 -15.98 8.40
N TRP A 140 -2.13 -16.80 8.58
CA TRP A 140 -2.28 -18.21 8.26
C TRP A 140 -3.05 -18.86 9.41
N SER A 141 -4.35 -19.13 9.26
CA SER A 141 -5.01 -20.08 10.16
C SER A 141 -4.57 -21.47 9.74
N GLY A 142 -3.30 -21.79 10.00
CA GLY A 142 -2.87 -23.18 10.02
C GLY A 142 -3.65 -23.86 11.12
N ARG A 143 -4.73 -24.58 10.78
CA ARG A 143 -5.18 -25.65 11.67
C ARG A 143 -4.04 -26.66 11.74
N ALA A 144 -3.15 -26.45 12.71
CA ALA A 144 -2.31 -27.47 13.29
C ALA A 144 -3.19 -28.37 14.18
N LEU A 145 -4.17 -29.02 13.59
CA LEU A 145 -4.95 -30.10 14.20
C LEU A 145 -5.26 -31.15 13.13
N ALA A 146 -4.21 -31.81 12.65
CA ALA A 146 -4.13 -33.25 12.36
C ALA A 146 -2.81 -33.58 11.63
N GLY A 147 -1.81 -34.05 12.38
CA GLY A 147 -0.73 -34.94 11.92
C GLY A 147 0.09 -34.55 10.69
N GLY A 148 1.21 -33.85 10.89
CA GLY A 148 2.27 -33.81 9.88
C GLY A 148 3.30 -32.71 10.11
N MET A 149 4.53 -33.08 10.49
CA MET A 149 5.64 -32.14 10.70
C MET A 149 6.18 -31.48 9.40
N ALA A 150 5.54 -31.67 8.24
CA ALA A 150 6.10 -31.30 6.93
C ALA A 150 5.57 -29.99 6.31
N GLY A 151 4.55 -29.32 6.87
CA GLY A 151 3.88 -28.17 6.21
C GLY A 151 4.22 -26.77 6.73
N ARG A 152 5.13 -26.62 7.71
CA ARG A 152 5.38 -25.37 8.46
C ARG A 152 6.43 -24.44 7.81
N GLN A 153 6.40 -24.21 6.49
CA GLN A 153 7.40 -23.33 5.83
C GLN A 153 6.85 -22.18 4.98
N ASP A 154 7.29 -20.97 5.37
CA ASP A 154 7.60 -19.76 4.59
C ASP A 154 6.49 -19.28 3.62
N VAL A 155 5.55 -18.50 4.15
CA VAL A 155 4.42 -17.89 3.41
C VAL A 155 4.89 -17.18 2.15
N ALA A 156 6.03 -16.50 2.21
CA ALA A 156 6.58 -15.78 1.08
C ALA A 156 7.13 -16.74 -0.01
N LYS A 157 7.54 -17.97 0.32
CA LYS A 157 7.85 -19.01 -0.69
C LYS A 157 6.60 -19.54 -1.39
N ARG A 158 5.43 -19.46 -0.76
CA ARG A 158 4.16 -19.89 -1.37
C ARG A 158 3.53 -18.76 -2.20
N ALA A 159 3.67 -17.52 -1.73
CA ALA A 159 3.19 -16.33 -2.40
C ALA A 159 4.10 -15.86 -3.56
N ARG A 160 4.73 -16.76 -4.31
CA ARG A 160 5.70 -16.41 -5.36
C ARG A 160 5.04 -15.84 -6.60
N VAL A 161 5.03 -14.52 -6.75
CA VAL A 161 4.55 -13.84 -7.95
C VAL A 161 5.76 -13.39 -8.78
N ARG A 162 5.86 -13.82 -10.05
CA ARG A 162 6.94 -13.38 -10.96
C ARG A 162 6.80 -11.88 -11.23
N ASP A 163 7.92 -11.17 -11.29
CA ASP A 163 7.98 -9.73 -11.61
C ASP A 163 7.21 -8.86 -10.60
N ALA A 164 7.18 -9.29 -9.34
CA ALA A 164 6.48 -8.61 -8.25
C ALA A 164 7.28 -8.61 -6.94
N CYS A 165 7.02 -7.59 -6.14
CA CYS A 165 7.41 -7.52 -4.73
C CYS A 165 6.25 -8.05 -3.90
N VAL A 166 6.52 -9.05 -3.05
CA VAL A 166 5.52 -9.65 -2.15
C VAL A 166 5.95 -9.39 -0.73
N LEU A 167 5.07 -8.73 0.03
CA LEU A 167 5.26 -8.38 1.44
C LEU A 167 4.15 -9.02 2.26
N THR A 168 4.50 -9.81 3.27
CA THR A 168 3.52 -10.56 4.07
C THR A 168 3.68 -10.27 5.56
N ALA A 169 2.57 -10.21 6.29
CA ALA A 169 2.54 -9.84 7.71
C ALA A 169 3.18 -10.85 8.67
N THR A 170 3.36 -12.10 8.25
CA THR A 170 3.90 -13.17 9.11
C THR A 170 4.82 -14.09 8.32
N ASP A 171 5.65 -14.85 9.06
CA ASP A 171 6.57 -15.87 8.54
C ASP A 171 5.92 -17.26 8.31
N GLY A 172 4.59 -17.37 8.50
CA GLY A 172 3.86 -18.63 8.36
C GLY A 172 3.83 -19.51 9.61
N THR A 173 4.48 -19.09 10.70
CA THR A 173 4.46 -19.81 11.98
C THR A 173 3.61 -19.14 13.06
N GLN A 174 3.22 -17.87 12.84
CA GLN A 174 2.46 -17.06 13.78
C GLN A 174 1.21 -16.48 13.13
N GLN A 175 0.13 -16.38 13.90
CA GLN A 175 -1.13 -15.77 13.47
C GLN A 175 -0.91 -14.25 13.27
N ALA A 176 -1.42 -13.67 12.19
CA ALA A 176 -1.39 -12.22 12.04
C ALA A 176 -2.26 -11.63 13.15
N TRP A 177 -1.68 -10.72 13.92
CA TRP A 177 -2.30 -10.32 15.17
C TRP A 177 -3.16 -9.09 14.93
N ALA A 178 -4.44 -9.15 15.30
CA ALA A 178 -5.29 -7.98 15.48
C ALA A 178 -5.42 -7.74 17.00
N PRO A 179 -4.59 -6.88 17.62
CA PRO A 179 -4.66 -6.66 19.06
C PRO A 179 -6.02 -6.06 19.43
N ILE A 180 -6.64 -6.59 20.48
CA ILE A 180 -7.93 -6.10 20.96
C ILE A 180 -7.77 -4.63 21.40
N GLY A 181 -8.63 -3.76 20.88
CA GLY A 181 -8.64 -2.33 21.23
C GLY A 181 -7.66 -1.47 20.42
N GLU A 182 -6.84 -2.05 19.55
CA GLU A 182 -6.03 -1.27 18.62
C GLU A 182 -6.83 -0.89 17.35
N PRO A 183 -6.55 0.29 16.77
CA PRO A 183 -7.27 0.75 15.59
C PRO A 183 -6.97 -0.12 14.35
N TYR A 184 -5.77 -0.69 14.26
CA TYR A 184 -5.30 -1.44 13.09
C TYR A 184 -4.85 -2.85 13.49
N THR A 185 -4.74 -3.75 12.51
CA THR A 185 -3.97 -5.00 12.70
C THR A 185 -2.51 -4.66 12.98
N ALA A 186 -1.77 -5.59 13.60
CA ALA A 186 -0.39 -5.38 14.02
C ALA A 186 0.52 -4.92 12.88
N PHE A 187 0.46 -5.62 11.73
CA PHE A 187 1.24 -5.31 10.54
C PHE A 187 0.80 -4.00 9.90
N THR A 188 -0.50 -3.84 9.64
CA THR A 188 -0.97 -2.61 8.98
C THR A 188 -0.81 -1.37 9.87
N GLY A 189 -0.92 -1.51 11.18
CA GLY A 189 -0.61 -0.43 12.12
C GLY A 189 0.84 0.04 12.00
N GLU A 190 1.79 -0.88 11.82
CA GLU A 190 3.19 -0.52 11.58
C GLU A 190 3.38 0.10 10.18
N LEU A 191 2.73 -0.44 9.16
CA LEU A 191 2.77 0.11 7.80
C LEU A 191 2.21 1.54 7.75
N VAL A 192 1.06 1.77 8.37
CA VAL A 192 0.44 3.09 8.53
C VAL A 192 1.40 4.03 9.26
N ARG A 193 2.04 3.58 10.35
CA ARG A 193 3.03 4.39 11.07
C ARG A 193 4.19 4.81 10.18
N VAL A 194 4.82 3.85 9.50
CA VAL A 194 5.97 4.09 8.61
C VAL A 194 5.62 5.05 7.48
N LEU A 195 4.47 4.88 6.83
CA LEU A 195 4.00 5.77 5.76
C LEU A 195 3.61 7.16 6.29
N SER A 196 3.07 7.24 7.50
CA SER A 196 2.61 8.51 8.08
C SER A 196 3.74 9.37 8.62
N GLU A 197 4.71 8.76 9.29
CA GLU A 197 5.79 9.43 10.01
C GLU A 197 7.09 9.51 9.19
N GLY A 198 7.27 8.57 8.25
CA GLY A 198 8.54 8.33 7.59
C GLY A 198 9.53 7.58 8.49
N VAL A 199 10.77 7.46 8.00
CA VAL A 199 11.85 6.74 8.67
C VAL A 199 13.14 7.55 8.61
N ASP A 200 14.01 7.38 9.60
CA ASP A 200 15.26 8.11 9.68
C ASP A 200 16.36 7.44 8.84
N VAL A 201 16.22 7.52 7.53
CA VAL A 201 17.20 7.07 6.55
C VAL A 201 17.45 8.17 5.54
N ASP A 202 18.68 8.30 5.04
CA ASP A 202 19.05 9.33 4.05
C ASP A 202 18.46 9.04 2.66
N SER A 203 17.14 9.07 2.57
CA SER A 203 16.36 8.93 1.34
C SER A 203 15.06 9.71 1.48
N SER A 204 14.75 10.52 0.48
CA SER A 204 13.48 11.25 0.37
C SER A 204 12.30 10.36 -0.05
N LEU A 205 12.57 9.11 -0.46
CA LEU A 205 11.58 8.13 -0.89
C LEU A 205 11.71 6.82 -0.09
N LEU A 206 10.58 6.17 0.13
CA LEU A 206 10.48 4.84 0.71
C LEU A 206 10.37 3.82 -0.43
N ASP A 207 11.51 3.20 -0.77
CA ASP A 207 11.50 2.00 -1.60
C ASP A 207 11.03 0.77 -0.80
N MET A 208 10.73 -0.33 -1.49
CA MET A 208 10.23 -1.54 -0.82
C MET A 208 11.23 -2.14 0.19
N GLU A 209 12.54 -1.97 -0.03
CA GLU A 209 13.55 -2.46 0.92
C GLU A 209 13.55 -1.61 2.20
N ILE A 210 13.55 -0.28 2.06
CA ILE A 210 13.44 0.65 3.19
C ILE A 210 12.14 0.38 3.97
N LEU A 211 11.03 0.20 3.25
CA LEU A 211 9.73 -0.11 3.86
C LEU A 211 9.78 -1.42 4.66
N TYR A 212 10.32 -2.49 4.06
CA TYR A 212 10.46 -3.79 4.73
C TYR A 212 11.34 -3.72 5.98
N GLN A 213 12.52 -3.08 5.90
CA GLN A 213 13.42 -2.96 7.05
C GLN A 213 12.77 -2.16 8.19
N ALA A 214 12.05 -1.08 7.86
CA ALA A 214 11.34 -0.28 8.85
C ALA A 214 10.21 -1.06 9.54
N LEU A 215 9.45 -1.84 8.76
CA LEU A 215 8.42 -2.73 9.29
C LEU A 215 9.02 -3.81 10.19
N LEU A 216 10.12 -4.43 9.76
CA LEU A 216 10.80 -5.48 10.51
C LEU A 216 11.25 -4.96 11.88
N LEU A 217 11.97 -3.85 11.92
CA LEU A 217 12.46 -3.23 13.15
C LEU A 217 11.30 -2.79 14.06
N GLY A 218 10.26 -2.18 13.49
CA GLY A 218 9.10 -1.71 14.25
C GLY A 218 8.28 -2.84 14.86
N LEU A 219 8.03 -3.91 14.10
CA LEU A 219 7.32 -5.10 14.58
C LEU A 219 8.14 -5.87 15.61
N GLU A 220 9.45 -6.01 15.41
CA GLU A 220 10.36 -6.64 16.37
C GLU A 220 10.40 -5.89 17.70
N ALA A 221 10.56 -4.56 17.68
CA ALA A 221 10.56 -3.73 18.89
C ALA A 221 9.24 -3.85 19.68
N LYS A 222 8.12 -4.06 18.98
CA LYS A 222 6.80 -4.27 19.58
C LYS A 222 6.50 -5.74 19.93
N ARG A 223 7.46 -6.66 19.69
CA ARG A 223 7.30 -8.13 19.85
C ARG A 223 6.08 -8.67 19.11
N ARG A 224 5.87 -8.19 17.89
CA ARG A 224 4.81 -8.61 16.98
C ARG A 224 5.35 -9.59 15.94
N PRO A 225 4.48 -10.35 15.24
CA PRO A 225 4.91 -11.21 14.14
C PRO A 225 5.75 -10.44 13.12
N LEU A 226 6.87 -11.05 12.72
CA LEU A 226 7.81 -10.42 11.80
C LEU A 226 7.33 -10.55 10.35
N PRO A 227 7.49 -9.49 9.54
CA PRO A 227 7.09 -9.52 8.15
C PRO A 227 8.07 -10.35 7.32
N GLN A 228 7.65 -10.76 6.13
CA GLN A 228 8.53 -11.36 5.13
C GLN A 228 8.45 -10.58 3.82
N GLN A 229 9.57 -10.46 3.11
CA GLN A 229 9.63 -9.88 1.78
C GLN A 229 10.25 -10.84 0.77
N ARG A 230 9.69 -10.87 -0.44
CA ARG A 230 10.27 -11.53 -1.61
C ARG A 230 10.23 -10.59 -2.81
N ASN A 231 11.40 -10.35 -3.39
CA ASN A 231 11.57 -9.59 -4.61
C ASN A 231 11.90 -10.56 -5.74
N MET A 232 11.04 -10.67 -6.75
CA MET A 232 11.22 -11.58 -7.89
C MET A 232 11.43 -10.80 -9.19
N ASN A 233 12.62 -10.92 -9.80
CA ASN A 233 12.95 -10.39 -11.13
C ASN A 233 12.51 -8.94 -11.39
N MET A 234 12.65 -8.06 -10.39
CA MET A 234 12.24 -6.67 -10.55
C MET A 234 13.34 -5.85 -11.22
N SER A 235 13.11 -5.44 -12.45
CA SER A 235 13.93 -4.44 -13.15
C SER A 235 13.67 -3.05 -12.55
N GLY A 236 14.32 -2.75 -11.43
CA GLY A 236 14.29 -1.44 -10.76
C GLY A 236 13.72 -1.46 -9.34
N ARG A 237 14.02 -0.42 -8.56
CA ARG A 237 13.47 -0.21 -7.21
C ARG A 237 12.08 0.40 -7.31
N ILE A 238 11.06 -0.21 -6.69
CA ILE A 238 9.72 0.38 -6.57
C ILE A 238 9.72 1.31 -5.36
N CYS A 239 9.21 2.53 -5.53
CA CYS A 239 9.07 3.50 -4.45
C CYS A 239 7.62 3.93 -4.38
N LEU A 240 6.93 3.48 -3.34
CA LEU A 240 5.48 3.73 -3.18
C LEU A 240 5.19 5.03 -2.46
N ALA A 241 6.13 5.58 -1.70
CA ALA A 241 5.86 6.73 -0.86
C ALA A 241 7.07 7.66 -0.75
N ARG A 242 6.78 8.93 -0.51
CA ARG A 242 7.75 9.92 -0.04
C ARG A 242 8.03 9.66 1.44
N ASN A 243 9.29 9.84 1.84
CA ASN A 243 9.70 9.77 3.22
C ASN A 243 9.36 11.10 3.92
N ARG A 244 8.22 11.14 4.62
CA ARG A 244 7.73 12.34 5.33
C ARG A 244 8.71 12.89 6.37
N LYS A 245 9.57 12.04 6.93
CA LYS A 245 10.62 12.46 7.87
C LYS A 245 11.55 13.51 7.22
N ARG A 246 11.93 13.29 5.96
CA ARG A 246 12.78 14.20 5.18
C ARG A 246 12.04 15.45 4.70
N LEU A 247 10.75 15.33 4.37
CA LEU A 247 9.92 16.51 4.04
C LEU A 247 9.80 17.46 5.24
N HIS A 248 9.62 16.92 6.44
CA HIS A 248 9.52 17.71 7.66
C HIS A 248 10.85 18.40 8.01
N GLU A 249 11.97 17.68 7.94
CA GLU A 249 13.31 18.23 8.18
C GLU A 249 13.69 19.32 7.17
N ALA A 250 13.39 19.11 5.89
CA ALA A 250 13.58 20.14 4.86
C ALA A 250 12.77 21.41 5.18
N THR A 251 11.52 21.26 5.61
CA THR A 251 10.66 22.40 6.00
C THR A 251 11.20 23.16 7.22
N LEU A 252 11.75 22.46 8.21
CA LEU A 252 12.33 23.06 9.41
C LEU A 252 13.72 23.69 9.16
N SER A 253 14.46 23.20 8.17
CA SER A 253 15.79 23.71 7.80
C SER A 253 15.77 25.03 7.04
N VAL A 254 14.63 25.45 6.48
CA VAL A 254 14.48 26.77 5.85
C VAL A 254 14.52 27.83 6.94
N SER A 255 15.53 28.71 6.92
CA SER A 255 15.67 29.71 7.96
C SER A 255 14.51 30.73 7.92
N PRO A 256 14.04 31.25 9.07
CA PRO A 256 13.07 32.36 9.11
C PRO A 256 13.54 33.65 8.41
N ARG A 257 14.82 33.73 8.03
CA ARG A 257 15.40 34.80 7.22
C ARG A 257 15.15 34.56 5.73
N GLU A 258 15.40 33.35 5.23
CA GLU A 258 15.13 32.99 3.84
C GLU A 258 13.65 33.04 3.51
N TYR A 259 12.77 32.59 4.42
CA TYR A 259 11.33 32.70 4.23
C TYR A 259 10.84 34.16 4.16
N ARG A 260 11.47 35.07 4.94
CA ARG A 260 11.19 36.52 4.88
C ARG A 260 11.73 37.17 3.60
N GLN A 261 12.91 36.75 3.14
CA GLN A 261 13.52 37.25 1.90
C GLN A 261 12.67 36.86 0.69
N VAL A 262 12.25 35.59 0.58
CA VAL A 262 11.38 35.13 -0.51
C VAL A 262 10.02 35.84 -0.51
N ARG A 263 9.42 36.08 0.67
CA ARG A 263 8.19 36.89 0.77
C ARG A 263 8.39 38.35 0.36
N ALA A 264 9.53 38.95 0.70
CA ALA A 264 9.85 40.32 0.32
C ALA A 264 10.06 40.45 -1.19
N ASP A 265 10.75 39.49 -1.81
CA ASP A 265 11.04 39.47 -3.24
C ASP A 265 9.77 39.26 -4.09
N VAL A 266 8.87 38.36 -3.65
CA VAL A 266 7.55 38.17 -4.29
C VAL A 266 6.68 39.43 -4.14
N GLY A 267 6.74 40.09 -2.98
CA GLY A 267 6.08 41.38 -2.75
C GLY A 267 6.60 42.48 -3.68
N GLN A 268 7.93 42.58 -3.84
CA GLN A 268 8.59 43.54 -4.72
C GLN A 268 8.25 43.30 -6.20
N MET A 269 8.23 42.04 -6.65
CA MET A 269 7.81 41.69 -8.02
C MET A 269 6.35 42.03 -8.30
N ALA A 270 5.45 41.85 -7.32
CA ALA A 270 4.04 42.23 -7.46
C ALA A 270 3.87 43.76 -7.57
N SER A 271 4.63 44.55 -6.81
CA SER A 271 4.64 46.01 -6.93
C SER A 271 5.23 46.49 -8.26
N LEU A 272 6.31 45.87 -8.75
CA LEU A 272 6.90 46.19 -10.06
C LEU A 272 5.92 45.92 -11.20
N ARG A 273 5.19 44.80 -11.17
CA ARG A 273 4.13 44.50 -12.14
C ARG A 273 3.01 45.54 -12.13
N ARG A 274 2.60 46.05 -10.96
CA ARG A 274 1.60 47.12 -10.85
C ARG A 274 2.10 48.46 -11.43
N ILE A 275 3.36 48.81 -11.17
CA ILE A 275 3.97 50.04 -11.68
C ILE A 275 4.08 49.98 -13.21
N VAL A 276 4.56 48.86 -13.75
CA VAL A 276 4.67 48.65 -15.21
C VAL A 276 3.29 48.67 -15.87
N ALA A 277 2.27 48.03 -15.26
CA ALA A 277 0.90 48.08 -15.77
C ALA A 277 0.32 49.51 -15.79
N ALA A 278 0.56 50.31 -14.75
CA ALA A 278 0.13 51.70 -14.68
C ALA A 278 0.85 52.59 -15.72
N HIS A 279 2.12 52.31 -16.02
CA HIS A 279 2.89 53.03 -17.03
C HIS A 279 2.42 52.69 -18.45
N LEU A 280 2.13 51.41 -18.72
CA LEU A 280 1.58 50.96 -20.00
C LEU A 280 0.17 51.53 -20.27
N GLN A 281 -0.69 51.64 -19.24
CA GLN A 281 -1.99 52.30 -19.37
C GLN A 281 -1.88 53.80 -19.70
N ARG A 282 -0.87 54.50 -19.18
CA ARG A 282 -0.61 55.91 -19.50
C ARG A 282 -0.09 56.11 -20.92
N LEU A 283 0.74 55.19 -21.41
CA LEU A 283 1.25 55.23 -22.79
C LEU A 283 0.17 54.93 -23.84
N LEU A 284 -0.75 54.01 -23.55
CA LEU A 284 -1.89 53.70 -24.40
C LEU A 284 -2.90 54.87 -24.49
N PHE A 285 -3.03 55.69 -23.44
CA PHE A 285 -3.88 56.88 -23.45
C PHE A 285 -3.30 58.05 -24.26
N PHE A 286 -1.98 58.09 -24.46
CA PHE A 286 -1.31 59.16 -25.21
C PHE A 286 -1.30 58.96 -26.74
N HIS A 287 -1.56 57.74 -27.22
CA HIS A 287 -1.61 57.41 -28.66
C HIS A 287 -3.04 57.42 -29.25
N SER A 288 -4.04 57.90 -28.50
CA SER A 288 -5.45 57.97 -28.94
C SER A 288 -5.97 59.42 -29.08
N ARG A 289 -5.11 60.38 -29.41
CA ARG A 289 -5.49 61.75 -29.77
C ARG A 289 -4.89 62.15 -31.11
#